data_AF-A0A388LWV9-F1
#
_entry.id   AF-A0A388LWV9-F1
#
_cell.length_a   1.000
_cell.length_b   1.000
_cell.length_c   1.000
_cell.angle_alpha   90.00
_cell.angle_beta   90.00
_cell.angle_gamma   90.00
#
_symmetry.space_group_name_H-M   'P 1'
#
loop_
_entity.id
_entity.type
_entity.pdbx_description
1 polymer ?
#
loop_
_entity_poly.entity_id
_entity_poly.type
_entity_poly.pdbx_seq_one_letter_code
_entity_poly.pdbx_strand_id
1 'polypeptide(L)'
;MVETRSGKSTSPYIQEQQEKMVALVRESKERKELLKQAELKAIAEEQAAKMKKLEEEMEEKKKVAEIEAAAEAEEERKRRKVKGESSGTANQEAAMEKKISEWIANLSLGEDEEAEMYVPQDERDALARVLATIEDPLERQETEEEKKLE
;
A
#
# COMPACT_ATOMS: atom_id res chain seq x y z
N MET A 1 93.12 -12.40 -10.18
CA MET A 1 93.23 -11.01 -9.73
C MET A 1 92.10 -10.22 -10.38
N VAL A 2 90.91 -10.20 -9.76
CA VAL A 2 89.79 -9.36 -10.21
C VAL A 2 88.92 -9.03 -8.98
N GLU A 3 89.34 -8.06 -8.19
CA GLU A 3 88.43 -7.37 -7.26
C GLU A 3 87.59 -6.36 -8.05
N THR A 4 86.36 -6.74 -8.43
CA THR A 4 85.35 -5.80 -8.91
C THR A 4 84.84 -4.97 -7.72
N ARG A 5 85.53 -3.86 -7.45
CA ARG A 5 85.12 -2.87 -6.45
C ARG A 5 83.90 -2.09 -6.98
N SER A 6 82.71 -2.68 -6.88
CA SER A 6 81.43 -1.98 -6.98
C SER A 6 81.21 -1.14 -5.72
N GLY A 7 82.05 -0.13 -5.51
CA GLY A 7 81.85 0.88 -4.50
C GLY A 7 80.70 1.79 -4.92
N LYS A 8 79.53 1.61 -4.31
CA LYS A 8 78.45 2.60 -4.34
C LYS A 8 79.04 3.89 -3.78
N SER A 9 79.42 4.82 -4.66
CA SER A 9 80.00 6.10 -4.27
C SER A 9 78.88 6.97 -3.72
N THR A 10 78.60 6.82 -2.42
CA THR A 10 77.63 7.64 -1.71
C THR A 10 78.27 9.00 -1.44
N SER A 11 78.31 9.84 -2.46
CA SER A 11 78.61 11.27 -2.29
C SER A 11 77.59 11.87 -1.30
N PRO A 12 78.00 12.76 -0.37
CA PRO A 12 77.10 13.41 0.59
C PRO A 12 75.85 14.01 -0.06
N TYR A 13 75.98 14.51 -1.29
CA TYR A 13 74.87 15.04 -2.09
C TYR A 13 73.78 13.99 -2.40
N ILE A 14 74.16 12.73 -2.68
CA ILE A 14 73.21 11.66 -3.01
C ILE A 14 72.46 11.19 -1.76
N GLN A 15 73.13 11.16 -0.60
CA GLN A 15 72.51 10.78 0.67
C GLN A 15 71.45 11.81 1.09
N GLU A 16 71.75 13.10 0.94
CA GLU A 16 70.80 14.18 1.23
C GLU A 16 69.56 14.14 0.31
N GLN A 17 69.74 13.76 -0.96
CA GLN A 17 68.63 13.56 -1.90
C GLN A 17 67.78 12.33 -1.52
N GLN A 18 68.41 11.23 -1.08
CA GLN A 18 67.68 10.06 -0.59
C GLN A 18 66.88 10.35 0.68
N GLU A 19 67.45 11.09 1.63
CA GLU A 19 66.74 11.49 2.86
C GLU A 19 65.56 12.40 2.56
N LYS A 20 65.68 13.35 1.62
CA LYS A 20 64.56 14.20 1.16
C LYS A 20 63.44 13.38 0.53
N MET A 21 63.78 12.38 -0.29
CA MET A 21 62.79 11.46 -0.88
C MET A 21 62.06 10.64 0.20
N VAL A 22 62.80 10.11 1.19
CA VAL A 22 62.20 9.35 2.30
C VAL A 22 61.32 10.24 3.19
N ALA A 23 61.74 11.47 3.46
CA ALA A 23 60.96 12.44 4.24
C ALA A 23 59.65 12.81 3.52
N LEU A 24 59.70 13.10 2.22
CA LEU A 24 58.52 13.44 1.43
C LEU A 24 57.54 12.27 1.33
N VAL A 25 58.03 11.04 1.20
CA VAL A 25 57.19 9.84 1.24
C VAL A 25 56.50 9.69 2.59
N ARG A 26 57.20 9.96 3.71
CA ARG A 26 56.62 9.91 5.06
C ARG A 26 55.53 10.96 5.23
N GLU A 27 55.82 12.21 4.89
CA GLU A 27 54.87 13.33 4.95
C GLU A 27 53.62 13.05 4.09
N SER A 28 53.81 12.49 2.89
CA SER A 28 52.68 12.14 2.00
C SER A 28 51.74 11.09 2.60
N LYS A 29 52.27 10.17 3.42
CA LYS A 29 51.47 9.14 4.09
C LYS A 29 50.68 9.75 5.25
N GLU A 30 51.33 10.59 6.06
CA GLU A 30 50.67 11.31 7.17
C GLU A 30 49.54 12.22 6.66
N ARG A 31 49.77 12.97 5.57
CA ARG A 31 48.71 13.79 4.93
C ARG A 31 47.52 12.96 4.45
N LYS A 32 47.77 11.78 3.88
CA LYS A 32 46.70 10.86 3.44
C LYS A 32 45.90 10.29 4.62
N GLU A 33 46.56 10.03 5.74
CA GLU A 33 45.90 9.54 6.95
C GLU A 33 45.02 10.60 7.60
N LEU A 34 45.50 11.85 7.66
CA LEU A 34 44.71 13.00 8.10
C LEU A 34 43.50 13.26 7.20
N LEU A 35 43.67 13.14 5.87
CA LEU A 35 42.55 13.23 4.92
C LEU A 35 41.49 12.17 5.18
N LYS A 36 41.90 10.91 5.37
CA LYS A 36 40.96 9.82 5.69
C LYS A 36 40.22 10.07 7.01
N GLN A 37 40.91 10.55 8.04
CA GLN A 37 40.24 10.93 9.29
C GLN A 37 39.23 12.07 9.09
N ALA A 38 39.59 13.09 8.30
CA ALA A 38 38.72 14.20 8.00
C ALA A 38 37.47 13.76 7.22
N GLU A 39 37.62 12.89 6.22
CA GLU A 39 36.50 12.30 5.48
C GLU A 39 35.57 11.49 6.39
N LEU A 40 36.12 10.65 7.26
CA LEU A 40 35.32 9.88 8.21
C LEU A 40 34.55 10.80 9.18
N LYS A 41 35.18 11.87 9.66
CA LYS A 41 34.53 12.85 10.53
C LYS A 41 33.43 13.61 9.80
N ALA A 42 33.66 14.01 8.55
CA ALA A 42 32.66 14.67 7.72
C ALA A 42 31.43 13.78 7.46
N ILE A 43 31.66 12.49 7.17
CA ILE A 43 30.56 11.52 7.01
C ILE A 43 29.76 11.38 8.31
N ALA A 44 30.43 11.29 9.46
CA ALA A 44 29.76 11.20 10.75
C ALA A 44 28.92 12.46 11.08
N GLU A 45 29.46 13.65 10.78
CA GLU A 45 28.75 14.92 10.97
C GLU A 45 27.54 15.05 10.04
N GLU A 46 27.67 14.64 8.77
CA GLU A 46 26.55 14.62 7.82
C GLU A 46 25.44 13.66 8.27
N GLN A 47 25.80 12.46 8.74
CA GLN A 47 24.84 11.49 9.27
C GLN A 47 24.13 12.04 10.53
N ALA A 48 24.88 12.67 11.44
CA ALA A 48 24.31 13.31 12.63
C ALA A 48 23.34 14.44 12.27
N ALA A 49 23.69 15.28 11.29
CA ALA A 49 22.83 16.35 10.79
C ALA A 49 21.55 15.80 10.14
N LYS A 50 21.64 14.71 9.35
CA LYS A 50 20.47 14.04 8.76
C LYS A 50 19.54 13.48 9.83
N MET A 51 20.07 12.81 10.85
CA MET A 51 19.26 12.27 11.96
C MET A 51 18.54 13.38 12.72
N LYS A 52 19.24 14.48 13.03
CA LYS A 52 18.66 15.64 13.72
C LYS A 52 17.53 16.28 12.90
N LYS A 53 17.71 16.44 11.59
CA LYS A 53 16.67 17.00 10.71
C LYS A 53 15.43 16.09 10.64
N LEU A 54 15.64 14.77 10.64
CA LEU A 54 14.55 13.80 10.61
C LEU A 54 13.77 13.80 11.93
N GLU A 55 14.46 13.91 13.07
CA GLU A 55 13.84 14.05 14.39
C GLU A 55 12.96 15.30 14.49
N GLU A 56 13.47 16.45 14.02
CA GLU A 56 12.72 17.72 14.01
C GLU A 56 11.46 17.63 13.13
N GLU A 57 11.56 17.03 11.94
CA GLU A 57 10.40 16.84 11.05
C GLU A 57 9.34 15.91 11.66
N MET A 58 9.77 14.87 12.39
CA MET A 58 8.86 13.97 13.10
C MET A 58 8.17 14.66 14.28
N GLU A 59 8.88 15.53 15.00
CA GLU A 59 8.30 16.31 16.08
C GLU A 59 7.28 17.33 15.56
N GLU A 60 7.56 17.99 14.44
CA GLU A 60 6.64 18.92 13.79
C GLU A 60 5.37 18.20 13.30
N LYS A 61 5.53 17.05 12.61
CA LYS A 61 4.40 16.21 12.18
C LYS A 61 3.53 15.76 13.35
N LYS A 62 4.13 15.40 14.49
CA LYS A 62 3.39 15.00 15.69
C LYS A 62 2.58 16.17 16.26
N LYS A 63 3.13 17.37 16.31
CA LYS A 63 2.42 18.58 16.76
C LYS A 63 1.25 18.92 15.84
N VAL A 64 1.43 18.80 14.53
CA VAL A 64 0.34 19.01 13.55
C VAL A 64 -0.78 17.99 13.74
N ALA A 65 -0.45 16.71 13.90
CA ALA A 65 -1.44 15.66 14.13
C ALA A 65 -2.24 15.86 15.45
N GLU A 66 -1.59 16.36 16.50
CA GLU A 66 -2.25 16.67 17.78
C GLU A 66 -3.24 17.84 17.64
N ILE A 67 -2.87 18.89 16.90
CA ILE A 67 -3.75 20.03 16.63
C ILE A 67 -4.95 19.61 15.77
N GLU A 68 -4.73 18.78 14.76
CA GLU A 68 -5.80 18.27 13.88
C GLU A 68 -6.78 17.38 14.66
N ALA A 69 -6.28 16.47 15.51
CA ALA A 69 -7.12 15.65 16.38
C ALA A 69 -7.92 16.48 17.39
N ALA A 70 -7.33 17.55 17.94
CA ALA A 70 -8.04 18.46 18.85
C ALA A 70 -9.14 19.26 18.13
N ALA A 71 -8.91 19.68 16.88
CA ALA A 71 -9.90 20.37 16.06
C ALA A 71 -11.07 19.44 15.66
N GLU A 72 -10.78 18.18 15.29
CA GLU A 72 -11.80 17.19 14.96
C GLU A 72 -12.69 16.86 16.18
N ALA A 73 -12.11 16.73 17.38
CA ALA A 73 -12.86 16.52 18.61
C ALA A 73 -13.78 17.70 18.98
N GLU A 74 -13.39 18.93 18.68
CA GLU A 74 -14.25 20.12 18.86
C GLU A 74 -15.41 20.14 17.86
N GLU A 75 -15.15 19.79 16.60
CA GLU A 75 -16.16 19.64 15.54
C GLU A 75 -17.17 18.53 15.88
N GLU A 76 -16.70 17.35 16.35
CA GLU A 76 -17.58 16.25 16.77
C GLU A 76 -18.48 16.66 17.94
N ARG A 77 -17.95 17.43 18.91
CA ARG A 77 -18.73 17.97 20.03
C ARG A 77 -19.81 18.94 19.56
N LYS A 78 -19.52 19.80 18.57
CA LYS A 78 -20.51 20.70 17.96
C LYS A 78 -21.59 19.93 17.21
N ARG A 79 -21.23 18.90 16.42
CA ARG A 79 -22.17 18.04 15.68
C ARG A 79 -23.11 17.26 16.60
N ARG A 80 -22.64 16.71 17.72
CA ARG A 80 -23.51 16.06 18.72
C ARG A 80 -24.51 17.03 19.34
N LYS A 81 -24.10 18.28 19.58
CA LYS A 81 -24.97 19.30 20.16
C LYS A 81 -26.13 19.68 19.23
N VAL A 82 -25.83 19.89 17.94
CA VAL A 82 -26.84 20.15 16.89
C VAL A 82 -27.83 18.99 16.73
N LYS A 83 -27.36 17.74 16.80
CA LYS A 83 -28.22 16.55 16.68
C LYS A 83 -29.18 16.35 17.86
N GLY A 84 -28.88 16.94 19.02
CA GLY A 84 -29.77 16.94 20.19
C GLY A 84 -30.95 17.92 20.09
N GLU A 85 -30.93 18.85 19.13
CA GLU A 85 -31.92 19.93 19.01
C GLU A 85 -32.95 19.70 17.89
N SER A 86 -32.79 18.68 17.05
CA SER A 86 -33.71 18.36 15.95
C SER A 86 -34.69 17.23 16.32
N SER A 87 -35.67 17.53 17.18
CA SER A 87 -36.82 16.66 17.48
C SER A 87 -37.87 16.57 16.34
N GLY A 88 -37.44 16.72 15.08
CA GLY A 88 -38.30 16.67 13.89
C GLY A 88 -38.35 15.32 13.16
N THR A 89 -37.58 14.31 13.59
CA THR A 89 -37.41 13.03 12.85
C THR A 89 -38.61 12.09 12.96
N ALA A 90 -39.36 12.12 14.06
CA ALA A 90 -40.51 11.25 14.28
C ALA A 90 -41.59 11.41 13.19
N ASN A 91 -41.75 12.62 12.65
CA ASN A 91 -42.74 12.89 11.61
C ASN A 91 -42.28 12.39 10.23
N GLN A 92 -40.97 12.34 9.99
CA GLN A 92 -40.38 11.78 8.77
C GLN A 92 -40.40 10.24 8.78
N GLU A 93 -40.11 9.63 9.93
CA GLU A 93 -40.19 8.17 10.11
C GLU A 93 -41.61 7.66 9.86
N ALA A 94 -42.63 8.30 10.43
CA ALA A 94 -44.03 7.95 10.20
C ALA A 94 -44.46 8.11 8.72
N ALA A 95 -43.88 9.08 8.00
CA ALA A 95 -44.15 9.27 6.57
C ALA A 95 -43.45 8.21 5.70
N MET A 96 -42.25 7.78 6.08
CA MET A 96 -41.53 6.71 5.38
C MET A 96 -42.20 5.35 5.62
N GLU A 97 -42.65 5.07 6.84
CA GLU A 97 -43.34 3.82 7.20
C GLU A 97 -44.66 3.63 6.44
N LYS A 98 -45.43 4.72 6.26
CA LYS A 98 -46.64 4.69 5.41
C LYS A 98 -46.32 4.39 3.95
N LYS A 99 -45.28 5.00 3.40
CA LYS A 99 -44.85 4.73 2.01
C LYS A 99 -44.36 3.30 1.83
N ILE A 100 -43.61 2.76 2.79
CA ILE A 100 -43.16 1.36 2.77
C ILE A 100 -44.36 0.42 2.82
N SER A 101 -45.34 0.69 3.68
CA SER A 101 -46.56 -0.12 3.78
C SER A 101 -47.37 -0.13 2.47
N GLU A 102 -47.47 1.01 1.80
CA GLU A 102 -48.12 1.14 0.49
C GLU A 102 -47.37 0.38 -0.61
N TRP A 103 -46.04 0.44 -0.62
CA TRP A 103 -45.21 -0.32 -1.55
C TRP A 103 -45.31 -1.84 -1.32
N ILE A 104 -45.34 -2.30 -0.07
CA ILE A 104 -45.53 -3.71 0.26
C ILE A 104 -46.91 -4.19 -0.23
N ALA A 105 -47.96 -3.39 0.00
CA ALA A 105 -49.30 -3.73 -0.48
C ALA A 105 -49.39 -3.82 -2.01
N ASN A 106 -48.71 -2.92 -2.73
CA ASN A 106 -48.67 -2.94 -4.20
C ASN A 106 -47.84 -4.12 -4.74
N LEU A 107 -46.72 -4.48 -4.10
CA LEU A 107 -45.93 -5.64 -4.48
C LEU A 107 -46.69 -6.94 -4.25
N SER A 108 -47.37 -7.07 -3.10
CA SER A 108 -48.24 -8.23 -2.83
C SER A 108 -49.42 -8.37 -3.79
N LEU A 109 -49.76 -7.31 -4.55
CA LEU A 109 -50.82 -7.35 -5.56
C LEU A 109 -50.30 -7.65 -6.98
N GLY A 110 -48.98 -7.57 -7.22
CA GLY A 110 -48.36 -7.69 -8.54
C GLY A 110 -47.65 -9.02 -8.83
N GLU A 111 -47.66 -9.97 -7.88
CA GLU A 111 -46.83 -11.19 -7.96
C GLU A 111 -47.47 -12.35 -8.76
N ASP A 112 -48.67 -12.18 -9.35
CA ASP A 112 -49.38 -13.29 -10.00
C ASP A 112 -49.36 -13.28 -11.54
N GLU A 113 -48.68 -12.33 -12.20
CA GLU A 113 -48.73 -12.24 -13.69
C GLU A 113 -47.38 -12.41 -14.41
N GLU A 114 -46.23 -12.37 -13.71
CA GLU A 114 -44.90 -12.47 -14.36
C GLU A 114 -44.19 -13.82 -14.12
N ALA A 115 -44.68 -14.65 -13.19
CA ALA A 115 -44.10 -15.97 -12.91
C ALA A 115 -44.54 -17.08 -13.89
N GLU A 116 -45.55 -16.86 -14.74
CA GLU A 116 -46.01 -17.86 -15.73
C GLU A 116 -45.15 -17.92 -17.01
N MET A 117 -44.19 -17.02 -17.19
CA MET A 117 -43.38 -16.92 -18.44
C MET A 117 -41.89 -17.26 -18.25
N TYR A 118 -41.51 -17.97 -17.19
CA TYR A 118 -40.08 -18.27 -16.96
C TYR A 118 -39.52 -19.39 -17.86
N VAL A 119 -40.35 -20.15 -18.57
CA VAL A 119 -39.87 -21.07 -19.62
C VAL A 119 -40.59 -20.76 -20.92
N PRO A 120 -39.90 -20.16 -21.91
CA PRO A 120 -40.43 -19.97 -23.25
C PRO A 120 -41.03 -21.27 -23.78
N GLN A 121 -42.21 -21.18 -24.39
CA GLN A 121 -42.98 -22.36 -24.83
C GLN A 121 -42.18 -23.22 -25.82
N ASP A 122 -41.33 -22.59 -26.63
CA ASP A 122 -40.38 -23.26 -27.53
C ASP A 122 -39.38 -24.17 -26.80
N GLU A 123 -38.92 -23.80 -25.60
CA GLU A 123 -38.00 -24.60 -24.81
C GLU A 123 -38.70 -25.82 -24.20
N ARG A 124 -39.94 -25.65 -23.74
CA ARG A 124 -40.76 -26.78 -23.26
C ARG A 124 -41.04 -27.78 -24.38
N ASP A 125 -41.35 -27.30 -25.58
CA ASP A 125 -41.60 -28.13 -26.75
C ASP A 125 -40.32 -28.81 -27.25
N ALA A 126 -39.17 -28.14 -27.18
CA ALA A 126 -37.88 -28.74 -27.51
C ALA A 126 -37.54 -29.90 -26.56
N LEU A 127 -37.71 -29.71 -25.25
CA LEU A 127 -37.51 -30.76 -24.25
C LEU A 127 -38.47 -31.93 -24.47
N ALA A 128 -39.74 -31.66 -24.75
CA ALA A 128 -40.72 -32.71 -25.03
C ALA A 128 -40.33 -33.58 -26.25
N ARG A 129 -39.74 -32.98 -27.30
CA ARG A 129 -39.25 -33.72 -28.47
C ARG A 129 -38.03 -34.57 -28.15
N VAL A 130 -37.08 -34.06 -27.37
CA VAL A 130 -35.89 -34.81 -26.93
C VAL A 130 -36.32 -36.01 -26.08
N LEU A 131 -37.20 -35.80 -25.10
CA LEU A 131 -37.74 -36.89 -24.28
C LEU A 131 -38.49 -37.92 -25.12
N ALA A 132 -39.26 -37.51 -26.13
CA ALA A 132 -39.97 -38.44 -27.01
C ALA A 132 -39.02 -39.36 -27.80
N THR A 133 -37.78 -38.93 -28.09
CA THR A 133 -36.78 -39.75 -28.81
C THR A 133 -36.04 -40.76 -27.93
N ILE A 134 -36.01 -40.55 -26.61
CA ILE A 134 -35.42 -41.49 -25.66
C ILE A 134 -36.46 -42.55 -25.36
N GLU A 135 -36.19 -43.84 -25.59
CA GLU A 135 -37.17 -44.92 -25.34
C GLU A 135 -37.11 -45.44 -23.89
N ASP A 136 -35.96 -45.32 -23.24
CA ASP A 136 -35.73 -45.73 -21.86
C ASP A 136 -36.32 -44.71 -20.86
N PRO A 137 -37.24 -45.11 -19.96
CA PRO A 137 -37.82 -44.22 -18.96
C PRO A 137 -36.80 -43.66 -17.96
N LEU A 138 -35.70 -44.36 -17.70
CA LEU A 138 -34.69 -43.93 -16.73
C LEU A 138 -33.86 -42.75 -17.29
N GLU A 139 -33.42 -42.86 -18.54
CA GLU A 139 -32.67 -41.80 -19.24
C GLU A 139 -33.54 -40.56 -19.53
N ARG A 140 -34.85 -40.73 -19.72
CA ARG A 140 -35.81 -39.61 -19.81
C ARG A 140 -35.83 -38.76 -18.54
N GLN A 141 -35.80 -39.42 -17.37
CA GLN A 141 -35.86 -38.70 -16.11
C GLN A 141 -34.55 -37.94 -15.85
N GLU A 142 -33.40 -38.54 -16.14
CA GLU A 142 -32.10 -37.87 -15.99
C GLU A 142 -31.99 -36.62 -16.87
N THR A 143 -32.45 -36.69 -18.12
CA THR A 143 -32.41 -35.53 -19.04
C THR A 143 -33.37 -34.40 -18.66
N GLU A 144 -34.52 -34.70 -18.03
CA GLU A 144 -35.40 -33.67 -17.47
C GLU A 144 -34.78 -32.99 -16.24
N GLU A 145 -34.17 -33.77 -15.34
CA GLU A 145 -33.57 -33.26 -14.11
C GLU A 145 -32.31 -32.43 -14.38
N GLU A 146 -31.48 -32.81 -15.36
CA GLU A 146 -30.32 -32.01 -15.79
C GLU A 146 -30.74 -30.60 -16.24
N LYS A 147 -31.87 -30.49 -16.96
CA LYS A 147 -32.40 -29.20 -17.43
C LYS A 147 -33.06 -28.35 -16.36
N LYS A 148 -33.46 -28.93 -15.22
CA LYS A 148 -33.92 -28.17 -14.04
C LYS A 148 -32.76 -27.64 -13.20
N LEU A 149 -31.59 -28.25 -13.32
CA LEU A 149 -30.39 -27.91 -12.55
C LEU A 149 -29.44 -26.94 -13.27
N GLU A 150 -29.67 -26.69 -14.56
CA GLU A 150 -29.00 -25.65 -15.36
C GLU A 150 -29.60 -24.26 -15.09
#